data_AF-A0A953REU9-F1
#
_entry.id   AF-A0A953REU9-F1
#
_cell.length_a   1.000
_cell.length_b   1.000
_cell.length_c   1.000
_cell.angle_alpha   90.00
_cell.angle_beta   90.00
_cell.angle_gamma   90.00
#
_symmetry.space_group_name_H-M   'P 1'
#
loop_
_entity.id
_entity.type
_entity.pdbx_description
1 polymer ?
#
loop_
_entity_poly.entity_id
_entity_poly.type
_entity_poly.pdbx_seq_one_letter_code
_entity_poly.pdbx_strand_id
1 'polypeptide(L)'
;MREYVRLETAILLRRFAFQVNRAARAGDADSIHDLRVAIRRLSRCLRVFSQFYPDRSWKKIRQELAQLLRAAGAVRDRDIALELLAASGIPRRAAIVTRLQAERRKAGQELLLDIRRWRNRGFSRKWRTRLELQSGAGNA
;
A
#
# COMPACT_ATOMS: atom_id res chain seq x y z
N MET A 1 18.30 15.61 12.42
CA MET A 1 16.90 15.11 12.40
C MET A 1 16.20 15.23 11.05
N ARG A 2 16.10 16.42 10.42
CA ARG A 2 15.44 16.60 9.11
C ARG A 2 15.99 15.70 8.00
N GLU A 3 17.31 15.57 7.90
CA GLU A 3 17.97 14.72 6.92
C GLU A 3 17.62 13.24 7.08
N TYR A 4 17.66 12.73 8.32
CA TYR A 4 17.21 11.38 8.65
C TYR A 4 15.76 11.13 8.21
N VAL A 5 14.84 12.06 8.51
CA VAL A 5 13.43 11.95 8.09
C VAL A 5 13.33 11.88 6.56
N ARG A 6 14.06 12.72 5.83
CA ARG A 6 14.05 12.71 4.36
C ARG A 6 14.53 11.37 3.81
N LEU A 7 15.66 10.86 4.31
CA LEU A 7 16.23 9.58 3.90
C LEU A 7 15.29 8.40 4.20
N GLU A 8 14.79 8.30 5.43
CA GLU A 8 13.86 7.24 5.85
C GLU A 8 12.57 7.28 5.04
N THR A 9 12.00 8.48 4.84
CA THR A 9 10.79 8.64 4.01
C THR A 9 11.04 8.23 2.57
N ALA A 10 12.21 8.56 2.00
CA ALA A 10 12.57 8.18 0.63
C ALA A 10 12.75 6.66 0.48
N ILE A 11 13.34 5.98 1.47
CA ILE A 11 13.47 4.52 1.51
C ILE A 11 12.09 3.86 1.54
N LEU A 12 11.22 4.29 2.46
CA LEU A 12 9.87 3.74 2.59
C LEU A 12 9.01 4.01 1.34
N LEU A 13 9.14 5.18 0.72
CA LEU A 13 8.47 5.50 -0.54
C LEU A 13 8.98 4.62 -1.69
N ARG A 14 10.28 4.35 -1.76
CA ARG A 14 10.86 3.42 -2.75
C ARG A 14 10.33 2.00 -2.53
N ARG A 15 10.30 1.51 -1.29
CA ARG A 15 9.74 0.19 -0.95
C ARG A 15 8.26 0.11 -1.30
N PHE A 16 7.47 1.14 -0.98
CA PHE A 16 6.07 1.21 -1.36
C PHE A 16 5.89 1.17 -2.88
N ALA A 17 6.67 1.94 -3.65
CA ALA A 17 6.62 1.91 -5.10
C ALA A 17 6.99 0.54 -5.69
N PHE A 18 7.97 -0.14 -5.11
CA PHE A 18 8.29 -1.52 -5.48
C PHE A 18 7.09 -2.45 -5.24
N GLN A 19 6.45 -2.38 -4.07
CA GLN A 19 5.33 -3.26 -3.74
C GLN A 19 4.07 -2.96 -4.55
N VAL A 20 3.82 -1.70 -4.91
CA VAL A 20 2.76 -1.34 -5.88
C VAL A 20 2.99 -2.06 -7.21
N ASN A 21 4.24 -2.07 -7.72
CA ASN A 21 4.57 -2.75 -8.97
C ASN A 21 4.48 -4.28 -8.85
N ARG A 22 4.94 -4.86 -7.73
CA ARG A 22 4.84 -6.30 -7.46
C ARG A 22 3.37 -6.74 -7.42
N ALA A 23 2.54 -6.06 -6.64
CA ALA A 23 1.12 -6.35 -6.54
C ALA A 23 0.37 -6.15 -7.87
N ALA A 24 0.78 -5.16 -8.69
CA ALA A 24 0.22 -4.96 -10.03
C ALA A 24 0.47 -6.13 -11.00
N ARG A 25 1.59 -6.84 -10.81
CA ARG A 25 2.03 -7.95 -11.66
C ARG A 25 1.48 -9.29 -11.17
N ALA A 26 1.62 -9.56 -9.87
CA ALA A 26 1.29 -10.86 -9.29
C ALA A 26 -0.18 -10.96 -8.83
N GLY A 27 -0.69 -9.97 -8.09
CA GLY A 27 -2.05 -9.99 -7.55
C GLY A 27 -2.36 -11.14 -6.58
N ASP A 28 -1.33 -11.84 -6.09
CA ASP A 28 -1.43 -12.91 -5.11
C ASP A 28 -1.56 -12.38 -3.67
N ALA A 29 -1.88 -13.27 -2.72
CA ALA A 29 -2.07 -12.90 -1.32
C ALA A 29 -0.80 -12.27 -0.70
N ASP A 30 0.38 -12.80 -1.02
CA ASP A 30 1.66 -12.34 -0.47
C ASP A 30 2.04 -10.93 -0.95
N SER A 31 1.89 -10.65 -2.25
CA SER A 31 2.16 -9.33 -2.80
C SER A 31 1.17 -8.28 -2.26
N ILE A 32 -0.09 -8.65 -2.02
CA ILE A 32 -1.08 -7.77 -1.39
C ILE A 32 -0.74 -7.56 0.10
N HIS A 33 -0.30 -8.60 0.81
CA HIS A 33 0.18 -8.48 2.19
C HIS A 33 1.36 -7.51 2.29
N ASP A 34 2.38 -7.71 1.45
CA ASP A 34 3.56 -6.84 1.39
C ASP A 34 3.22 -5.39 1.06
N LEU A 35 2.30 -5.17 0.12
CA LEU A 35 1.78 -3.84 -0.20
C LEU A 35 1.16 -3.19 1.03
N ARG A 36 0.31 -3.92 1.79
CA ARG A 36 -0.28 -3.43 3.03
C ARG A 36 0.78 -3.07 4.06
N VAL A 37 1.80 -3.91 4.24
CA VAL A 37 2.92 -3.63 5.15
C VAL A 37 3.64 -2.34 4.74
N ALA A 38 3.96 -2.17 3.46
CA ALA A 38 4.62 -0.97 2.96
C ALA A 38 3.77 0.31 3.17
N ILE A 39 2.46 0.24 2.88
CA ILE A 39 1.53 1.35 3.12
C ILE A 39 1.49 1.73 4.60
N ARG A 40 1.38 0.74 5.51
CA ARG A 40 1.33 1.01 6.96
C ARG A 40 2.64 1.60 7.49
N ARG A 41 3.79 1.19 6.96
CA ARG A 41 5.10 1.74 7.34
C ARG A 41 5.23 3.19 6.88
N LEU A 42 4.95 3.47 5.61
CA LEU A 42 5.02 4.83 5.07
C LEU A 42 4.02 5.77 5.76
N SER A 43 2.77 5.34 5.95
CA SER A 43 1.75 6.16 6.64
C SER A 43 2.13 6.48 8.08
N ARG A 44 2.78 5.55 8.79
CA ARG A 44 3.30 5.79 10.15
C ARG A 44 4.46 6.77 10.15
N CYS A 45 5.45 6.60 9.27
CA CYS A 45 6.56 7.52 9.11
C CYS A 45 6.07 8.96 8.85
N LEU A 46 5.14 9.13 7.91
CA LEU A 46 4.51 10.42 7.60
C LEU A 46 3.77 11.05 8.80
N ARG A 47 3.18 10.23 9.68
CA ARG A 47 2.51 10.71 10.89
C ARG A 47 3.51 11.16 11.95
N VAL A 48 4.46 10.29 12.26
CA VAL A 48 5.45 10.49 13.34
C VAL A 48 6.30 11.72 13.03
N PHE A 49 6.75 11.86 11.78
CA PHE A 49 7.58 12.99 11.36
C PHE A 49 6.80 14.14 10.74
N SER A 50 5.50 14.24 11.02
CA SER A 50 4.59 15.23 10.41
C SER A 50 5.08 16.68 10.47
N GLN A 51 5.81 17.06 11.52
CA GLN A 51 6.38 18.40 11.70
C GLN A 51 7.55 18.74 10.75
N PHE A 52 8.14 17.73 10.09
CA PHE A 52 9.31 17.88 9.23
C PHE A 52 8.97 17.94 7.72
N TYR A 53 7.68 17.87 7.36
CA TYR A 53 7.22 17.96 5.97
C TYR A 53 6.53 19.30 5.70
N PRO A 54 6.70 19.88 4.50
CA PRO A 54 6.10 21.17 4.15
C PRO A 54 4.57 21.09 4.02
N ASP A 55 3.89 22.18 4.33
CA ASP A 55 2.52 22.53 3.92
C ASP A 55 1.45 21.44 4.02
N ARG A 56 1.41 20.72 5.15
CA ARG A 56 0.45 19.61 5.41
C ARG A 56 0.41 18.58 4.26
N SER A 57 1.42 18.54 3.39
CA SER A 57 1.51 17.67 2.20
C SER A 57 1.39 16.20 2.57
N TRP A 58 1.94 15.82 3.72
CA TRP A 58 1.83 14.51 4.33
C TRP A 58 0.39 14.07 4.59
N LYS A 59 -0.56 15.00 4.87
CA LYS A 59 -1.96 14.67 5.15
C LYS A 59 -2.63 14.09 3.91
N LYS A 60 -2.48 14.76 2.76
CA LYS A 60 -3.04 14.31 1.48
C LYS A 60 -2.46 12.96 1.05
N ILE A 61 -1.14 12.80 1.22
CA ILE A 61 -0.47 11.53 0.93
C ILE A 61 -1.01 10.40 1.83
N ARG A 62 -1.19 10.64 3.12
CA ARG A 62 -1.79 9.66 4.03
C ARG A 62 -3.24 9.32 3.70
N GLN A 63 -4.03 10.28 3.23
CA GLN A 63 -5.40 10.03 2.76
C GLN A 63 -5.40 9.13 1.51
N GLU A 64 -4.54 9.42 0.53
CA GLU A 64 -4.35 8.59 -0.66
C GLU A 64 -3.92 7.16 -0.24
N LEU A 65 -2.94 7.02 0.67
CA LEU A 65 -2.51 5.72 1.23
C LEU A 65 -3.65 4.99 1.95
N ALA A 66 -4.50 5.70 2.69
CA ALA A 66 -5.61 5.08 3.42
C ALA A 66 -6.67 4.51 2.47
N GLN A 67 -6.93 5.15 1.33
CA GLN A 67 -7.83 4.62 0.29
C GLN A 67 -7.30 3.29 -0.25
N LEU A 68 -6.02 3.24 -0.64
CA LEU A 68 -5.40 2.02 -1.14
C LEU A 68 -5.34 0.91 -0.07
N LEU A 69 -5.06 1.27 1.19
CA LEU A 69 -5.05 0.31 2.29
C LEU A 69 -6.42 -0.32 2.53
N ARG A 70 -7.52 0.44 2.38
CA ARG A 70 -8.89 -0.08 2.51
C ARG A 70 -9.20 -1.07 1.39
N ALA A 71 -8.89 -0.74 0.13
CA ALA A 71 -9.07 -1.66 -0.99
C ALA A 71 -8.27 -2.96 -0.79
N ALA A 72 -7.00 -2.86 -0.36
CA ALA A 72 -6.19 -4.02 -0.03
C ALA A 72 -6.70 -4.79 1.20
N GLY A 73 -7.41 -4.12 2.11
CA GLY A 73 -8.08 -4.72 3.27
C GLY A 73 -9.22 -5.62 2.85
N ALA A 74 -10.07 -5.15 1.94
CA ALA A 74 -11.17 -5.95 1.42
C ALA A 74 -10.69 -7.31 0.88
N VAL A 75 -9.56 -7.36 0.15
CA VAL A 75 -8.98 -8.62 -0.31
C VAL A 75 -8.45 -9.46 0.85
N ARG A 76 -7.62 -8.87 1.73
CA ARG A 76 -6.97 -9.62 2.81
C ARG A 76 -7.97 -10.18 3.82
N ASP A 77 -9.08 -9.49 4.07
CA ASP A 77 -10.14 -9.98 4.95
C ASP A 77 -10.76 -11.27 4.41
N ARG A 78 -10.92 -11.38 3.08
CA ARG A 78 -11.37 -12.64 2.45
C ARG A 78 -10.29 -13.71 2.45
N ASP A 79 -9.04 -13.34 2.20
CA ASP A 79 -7.93 -14.31 2.28
C ASP A 79 -7.87 -14.94 3.69
N ILE A 80 -7.95 -14.12 4.75
CA ILE A 80 -7.99 -14.58 6.14
C ILE A 80 -9.24 -15.42 6.41
N ALA A 81 -10.42 -14.99 5.97
CA ALA A 81 -11.66 -15.77 6.16
C ALA A 81 -11.56 -17.15 5.50
N LEU A 82 -10.98 -17.23 4.30
CA LEU A 82 -10.73 -18.50 3.60
C LEU A 82 -9.71 -19.37 4.33
N GLU A 83 -8.62 -18.78 4.84
CA GLU A 83 -7.62 -19.46 5.69
C GLU A 83 -8.27 -20.05 6.95
N LEU A 84 -9.12 -19.29 7.64
CA LEU A 84 -9.81 -19.72 8.86
C LEU A 84 -10.84 -20.84 8.60
N LEU A 85 -11.61 -20.75 7.51
CA LEU A 85 -12.57 -21.81 7.14
C LEU A 85 -11.85 -23.11 6.79
N ALA A 86 -10.73 -23.04 6.08
CA ALA A 86 -9.92 -24.21 5.76
C ALA A 86 -9.34 -24.85 7.04
N ALA A 87 -8.81 -24.04 7.96
CA ALA A 87 -8.32 -24.51 9.25
C ALA A 87 -9.41 -25.13 10.12
N SER A 88 -10.66 -24.73 9.92
CA SER A 88 -11.83 -25.28 10.62
C SER A 88 -12.41 -26.54 9.95
N GLY A 89 -11.72 -27.10 8.94
CA GLY A 89 -12.16 -28.30 8.23
C GLY A 89 -13.33 -28.09 7.27
N ILE A 90 -13.71 -26.84 6.97
CA ILE A 90 -14.81 -26.56 6.05
C ILE A 90 -14.36 -26.87 4.61
N PRO A 91 -15.08 -27.74 3.87
CA PRO A 91 -14.67 -28.13 2.53
C PRO A 91 -14.62 -26.95 1.55
N ARG A 92 -13.65 -26.96 0.62
CA ARG A 92 -13.51 -25.92 -0.42
C ARG A 92 -14.77 -25.75 -1.28
N ARG A 93 -15.57 -26.80 -1.41
CA ARG A 93 -16.85 -26.82 -2.16
C ARG A 93 -18.04 -26.27 -1.39
N ALA A 94 -17.90 -25.95 -0.09
CA ALA A 94 -18.99 -25.40 0.70
C ALA A 94 -19.45 -24.05 0.11
N ALA A 95 -20.76 -23.81 0.11
CA ALA A 95 -21.34 -22.60 -0.50
C ALA A 95 -20.71 -21.30 0.04
N ILE A 96 -20.40 -21.25 1.34
CA ILE A 96 -19.72 -20.11 1.98
C ILE A 96 -18.32 -19.87 1.41
N VAL A 97 -17.55 -20.94 1.17
CA VAL A 97 -16.19 -20.84 0.61
C VAL A 97 -16.26 -20.36 -0.84
N THR A 98 -17.17 -20.92 -1.64
CA THR A 98 -17.38 -20.49 -3.04
C THR A 98 -17.77 -19.01 -3.12
N ARG A 99 -18.67 -18.54 -2.25
CA ARG A 99 -19.07 -17.13 -2.18
C ARG A 99 -17.90 -16.23 -1.80
N LEU A 100 -17.14 -16.58 -0.76
CA LEU A 100 -15.97 -15.80 -0.33
C LEU A 100 -14.88 -15.75 -1.41
N GLN A 101 -14.66 -16.83 -2.15
CA GLN A 101 -13.74 -16.82 -3.29
C GLN A 101 -14.21 -15.87 -4.39
N ALA A 102 -15.50 -15.84 -4.70
CA ALA A 102 -16.06 -14.90 -5.67
C ALA A 102 -15.89 -13.44 -5.22
N GLU A 103 -16.21 -13.14 -3.95
CA GLU A 103 -15.99 -11.83 -3.36
C GLU A 103 -14.51 -11.42 -3.36
N ARG A 104 -13.61 -12.35 -3.01
CA ARG A 104 -12.16 -12.15 -3.05
C ARG A 104 -11.69 -11.80 -4.45
N ARG A 105 -12.18 -12.52 -5.48
CA ARG A 105 -11.87 -12.24 -6.89
C ARG A 105 -12.31 -10.83 -7.29
N LYS A 106 -13.54 -10.44 -6.94
CA LYS A 106 -14.07 -9.09 -7.22
C LYS A 106 -13.23 -8.00 -6.54
N ALA A 107 -12.99 -8.13 -5.24
CA ALA A 107 -12.15 -7.19 -4.50
C ALA A 107 -10.72 -7.10 -5.06
N GLY A 108 -10.17 -8.25 -5.50
CA GLY A 108 -8.86 -8.30 -6.16
C GLY A 108 -8.84 -7.52 -7.47
N GLN A 109 -9.87 -7.64 -8.30
CA GLN A 109 -10.01 -6.87 -9.54
C GLN A 109 -10.09 -5.37 -9.28
N GLU A 110 -10.91 -4.95 -8.30
CA GLU A 110 -11.03 -3.55 -7.89
C GLU A 110 -9.68 -2.98 -7.40
N LEU A 111 -8.97 -3.73 -6.55
CA LEU A 111 -7.65 -3.36 -6.08
C LEU A 111 -6.63 -3.24 -7.23
N LEU A 112 -6.65 -4.16 -8.20
CA LEU A 112 -5.75 -4.10 -9.35
C LEU A 112 -6.00 -2.86 -10.21
N LEU A 113 -7.27 -2.46 -10.39
CA LEU A 113 -7.62 -1.21 -11.08
C LEU A 113 -7.06 0.01 -10.31
N ASP A 114 -7.20 0.04 -8.99
CA ASP A 114 -6.61 1.08 -8.15
C ASP A 114 -5.09 1.14 -8.31
N ILE A 115 -4.41 0.00 -8.17
CA ILE A 115 -2.95 -0.09 -8.29
C ILE A 115 -2.49 0.40 -9.68
N ARG A 116 -3.19 0.05 -10.75
CA ARG A 116 -2.88 0.53 -12.11
C ARG A 116 -3.07 2.04 -12.23
N ARG A 117 -4.16 2.59 -11.68
CA ARG A 117 -4.38 4.05 -11.64
C ARG A 117 -3.26 4.76 -10.90
N TRP A 118 -2.79 4.20 -9.80
CA TRP A 118 -1.65 4.73 -9.05
C TRP A 118 -0.36 4.73 -9.86
N ARG A 119 -0.02 3.59 -10.48
CA ARG A 119 1.17 3.43 -11.32
C ARG A 119 1.22 4.49 -12.42
N ASN A 120 0.10 4.71 -13.11
CA ASN A 120 0.02 5.65 -14.23
C ASN A 120 0.11 7.13 -13.81
N ARG A 121 -0.22 7.46 -12.55
CA ARG A 121 -0.16 8.84 -12.02
C ARG A 121 1.25 9.31 -11.65
N GLY A 122 2.28 8.46 -11.79
CA GLY A 122 3.66 8.81 -11.45
C GLY A 122 3.83 9.25 -9.99
N PHE A 123 3.02 8.70 -9.07
CA PHE A 123 2.88 9.18 -7.69
C PHE A 123 4.24 9.29 -6.96
N SER A 124 5.16 8.36 -7.22
CA SER A 124 6.46 8.29 -6.54
C SER A 124 7.31 9.54 -6.81
N ARG A 125 7.36 10.05 -8.05
CA ARG A 125 8.08 11.30 -8.37
C ARG A 125 7.37 12.49 -7.75
N LYS A 126 6.05 12.58 -7.95
CA LYS A 126 5.20 13.66 -7.42
C LYS A 126 5.30 13.81 -5.89
N TRP A 127 5.34 12.70 -5.17
CA TRP A 127 5.44 12.72 -3.71
C TRP A 127 6.84 13.06 -3.22
N ARG A 128 7.91 12.67 -3.93
CA ARG A 128 9.27 13.13 -3.61
C ARG A 128 9.38 14.65 -3.69
N THR A 129 8.81 15.25 -4.74
CA THR A 129 8.77 16.71 -4.87
C THR A 129 7.96 17.35 -3.75
N ARG A 130 6.73 16.88 -3.50
CA ARG A 130 5.83 17.43 -2.47
C ARG A 130 6.35 17.32 -1.04
N LEU A 131 7.14 16.29 -0.75
CA LEU A 131 7.72 16.07 0.57
C LEU A 131 9.16 16.61 0.67
N GLU A 132 9.66 17.29 -0.36
CA GLU A 132 11.03 17.80 -0.43
C GLU A 132 12.09 16.74 -0.09
N LEU A 133 11.92 15.53 -0.64
CA LEU A 133 12.83 14.40 -0.41
C LEU A 133 14.09 14.47 -1.29
N GLN A 134 14.41 15.64 -1.85
CA GLN A 134 15.62 15.82 -2.65
C GLN A 134 16.83 15.77 -1.72
N SER A 135 17.87 15.05 -2.16
CA SER A 135 19.19 15.13 -1.56
C SER A 135 19.65 16.59 -1.67
N GLY A 136 20.07 17.18 -0.56
CA GLY A 136 20.94 18.35 -0.63
C GLY A 136 22.27 17.91 -1.24
N ALA A 137 22.36 17.85 -2.57
CA ALA A 137 23.61 18.13 -3.25
C ALA A 137 23.63 19.64 -3.47
N GLY A 138 23.83 20.37 -2.37
CA GLY A 138 24.20 21.78 -2.42
C GLY A 138 25.72 21.86 -2.45
N ASN A 139 26.24 22.49 -3.50
CA ASN A 139 27.58 23.08 -3.64
C ASN A 139 28.78 22.22 -3.25
N ALA A 140 29.44 21.67 -4.27
CA ALA A 140 30.88 21.78 -4.45
C ALA A 140 31.13 22.19 -5.89
#